data_AF-A0A1Q6QAD8-F1
#
_entry.id   AF-A0A1Q6QAD8-F1
#
_cell.length_a   1.000
_cell.length_b   1.000
_cell.length_c   1.000
_cell.angle_alpha   90.00
_cell.angle_beta   90.00
_cell.angle_gamma   90.00
#
_symmetry.space_group_name_H-M   'P 1'
#
loop_
_entity.id
_entity.type
_entity.pdbx_description
1 polymer ?
#
loop_
_entity_poly.entity_id
_entity_poly.type
_entity_poly.pdbx_seq_one_letter_code
_entity_poly.pdbx_strand_id
1 'polypeptide(L)'
;MEKTVNTAWYAKKCALGTLVCCGTELVLLVLASALILRGAISEEMANGAVLACAAVAAFLGCMIGARKTSKRAMMTAGCAASAWVTMQVIGFFVYDGLTPERSLELAAAMAVGAVVPLLLQRNGKKGRGAKARARRKRR
;
A
#
# COMPACT_ATOMS: atom_id res chain seq x y z
N MET A 1 -0.62 26.64 22.61
CA MET A 1 0.40 26.37 21.57
C MET A 1 0.09 25.03 20.91
N GLU A 2 -0.73 25.08 19.86
CA GLU A 2 -1.20 23.93 19.10
C GLU A 2 -0.10 23.29 18.25
N LYS A 3 -0.16 21.96 18.15
CA LYS A 3 0.87 21.06 17.62
C LYS A 3 1.03 21.17 16.10
N THR A 4 1.81 22.13 15.60
CA THR A 4 2.28 22.16 14.20
C THR A 4 3.24 21.02 13.86
N VAL A 5 3.79 20.33 14.87
CA VAL A 5 4.60 19.10 14.73
C VAL A 5 3.86 17.88 14.16
N ASN A 6 2.53 17.95 13.96
CA ASN A 6 1.76 16.75 13.64
C ASN A 6 1.61 16.52 12.12
N THR A 7 1.40 17.55 11.30
CA THR A 7 1.06 17.37 9.88
C THR A 7 2.26 17.00 9.00
N ALA A 8 3.40 17.68 9.18
CA ALA A 8 4.63 17.40 8.44
C ALA A 8 5.17 15.98 8.71
N TRP A 9 5.04 15.51 9.94
CA TRP A 9 5.44 14.15 10.32
C TRP A 9 4.54 13.08 9.67
N TYR A 10 3.23 13.32 9.61
CA TYR A 10 2.31 12.45 8.87
C TYR A 10 2.59 12.46 7.38
N ALA A 11 2.84 13.62 6.78
CA ALA A 11 3.19 13.75 5.37
C ALA A 11 4.47 12.98 5.04
N LYS A 12 5.53 13.14 5.85
CA LYS A 12 6.80 12.40 5.66
C LYS A 12 6.62 10.88 5.72
N LYS A 13 5.78 10.40 6.65
CA LYS A 13 5.50 8.96 6.75
C LYS A 13 4.59 8.45 5.63
N CYS A 14 3.65 9.27 5.16
CA CYS A 14 2.85 8.93 3.98
C CYS A 14 3.75 8.83 2.76
N ALA A 15 4.63 9.82 2.54
CA ALA A 15 5.61 9.81 1.45
C ALA A 15 6.54 8.59 1.51
N LEU A 16 7.01 8.20 2.70
CA LEU A 16 7.76 6.95 2.89
C LEU A 16 6.94 5.71 2.53
N GLY A 17 5.66 5.65 2.93
CA GLY A 17 4.77 4.54 2.58
C GLY A 17 4.48 4.45 1.08
N THR A 18 4.24 5.59 0.44
CA THR A 18 4.07 5.71 -1.02
C THR A 18 5.33 5.31 -1.76
N LEU A 19 6.50 5.81 -1.34
CA LEU A 19 7.79 5.48 -1.94
C LEU A 19 8.07 3.98 -1.87
N VAL A 20 7.82 3.36 -0.71
CA VAL A 20 7.96 1.91 -0.56
C VAL A 20 6.97 1.17 -1.45
N CYS A 21 5.71 1.60 -1.49
CA CYS A 21 4.69 1.02 -2.36
C CYS A 21 5.16 1.02 -3.82
N CYS A 22 5.45 2.21 -4.38
CA CYS A 22 5.92 2.35 -5.76
C CYS A 22 7.22 1.58 -6.02
N GLY A 23 8.17 1.59 -5.08
CA GLY A 23 9.42 0.85 -5.20
C GLY A 23 9.21 -0.66 -5.27
N THR A 24 8.39 -1.22 -4.38
CA THR A 24 8.04 -2.65 -4.43
C THR A 24 7.27 -3.01 -5.69
N GLU A 25 6.37 -2.14 -6.14
CA GLU A 25 5.59 -2.37 -7.35
C GLU A 25 6.49 -2.42 -8.58
N LEU A 26 7.41 -1.47 -8.74
CA LEU A 26 8.38 -1.46 -9.85
C LEU A 26 9.27 -2.71 -9.85
N VAL A 27 9.80 -3.11 -8.70
CA VAL A 27 10.64 -4.32 -8.60
C VAL A 27 9.85 -5.57 -8.97
N LEU A 28 8.61 -5.70 -8.47
CA LEU A 28 7.74 -6.82 -8.75
C LEU A 28 7.32 -6.86 -10.23
N LEU A 29 7.04 -5.71 -10.83
CA LEU A 29 6.72 -5.61 -12.26
C LEU A 29 7.93 -5.98 -13.13
N VAL A 30 9.12 -5.49 -12.81
CA VAL A 30 10.36 -5.89 -13.53
C VAL A 30 10.60 -7.40 -13.43
N LEU A 31 10.39 -7.97 -12.24
CA LEU A 31 10.50 -9.41 -12.03
C LEU A 31 9.44 -10.18 -12.84
N ALA A 32 8.19 -9.72 -12.84
CA ALA A 32 7.11 -10.31 -13.61
C ALA A 32 7.40 -10.23 -15.13
N SER A 33 7.88 -9.09 -15.62
CA SER A 33 8.31 -8.93 -17.02
C SER A 33 9.46 -9.88 -17.37
N ALA A 34 10.44 -10.06 -16.50
CA ALA A 34 11.52 -11.02 -16.71
C ALA A 34 11.03 -12.47 -16.73
N LEU A 35 9.99 -12.81 -15.96
CA LEU A 35 9.37 -14.13 -15.95
C LEU A 35 8.52 -14.38 -17.21
N ILE A 36 7.81 -13.36 -17.70
CA ILE A 36 7.07 -13.41 -18.98
C ILE A 36 8.05 -13.61 -20.15
N LEU A 37 9.13 -12.83 -20.20
CA LEU A 37 10.17 -12.95 -21.24
C LEU A 37 10.87 -14.32 -21.21
N ARG A 38 10.93 -14.97 -20.05
CA ARG A 38 11.46 -16.33 -19.90
C ARG A 38 10.43 -17.42 -20.24
N GLY A 39 9.21 -17.07 -20.64
CA GLY A 39 8.14 -18.01 -20.96
C GLY A 39 7.57 -18.76 -19.75
N ALA A 40 7.91 -18.34 -18.52
CA ALA A 40 7.42 -18.97 -17.30
C ALA A 40 5.98 -18.55 -16.95
N ILE A 41 5.55 -17.39 -17.46
CA ILE A 41 4.20 -16.83 -17.26
C ILE A 41 3.60 -16.53 -18.63
N SER A 42 2.44 -17.12 -18.92
CA SER A 42 1.64 -16.85 -20.12
C SER A 42 1.08 -15.42 -20.09
N GLU A 43 0.89 -14.78 -21.25
CA GLU A 43 0.25 -13.47 -21.36
C GLU A 43 -1.13 -13.40 -20.71
N GLU A 44 -1.87 -14.51 -20.70
CA GLU A 44 -3.17 -14.62 -20.00
C GLU A 44 -3.03 -14.40 -18.47
N MET A 45 -1.86 -14.74 -17.91
CA MET A 45 -1.55 -14.57 -16.50
C MET A 45 -0.82 -13.25 -16.20
N ALA A 46 -0.42 -12.49 -17.22
CA ALA A 46 0.27 -11.22 -17.05
C ALA A 46 -0.62 -10.18 -16.34
N ASN A 47 -1.92 -10.11 -16.70
CA ASN A 47 -2.85 -9.19 -16.02
C ASN A 47 -3.02 -9.56 -14.55
N GLY A 48 -3.17 -10.87 -14.25
CA GLY A 48 -3.26 -11.37 -12.89
C GLY A 48 -1.98 -11.11 -12.07
N ALA A 49 -0.80 -11.26 -12.68
CA ALA A 49 0.47 -10.97 -12.04
C ALA A 49 0.61 -9.48 -11.69
N VAL A 50 0.23 -8.57 -12.60
CA VAL A 50 0.24 -7.12 -12.36
C VAL A 50 -0.68 -6.76 -11.18
N LEU A 51 -1.90 -7.29 -11.14
CA LEU A 51 -2.84 -7.06 -10.03
C LEU A 51 -2.32 -7.61 -8.70
N ALA A 52 -1.70 -8.79 -8.71
CA ALA A 52 -1.07 -9.37 -7.52
C ALA A 52 0.11 -8.52 -7.04
N CYS A 53 0.94 -8.00 -7.96
CA CYS A 53 2.06 -7.12 -7.64
C CYS A 53 1.57 -5.83 -6.98
N ALA A 54 0.53 -5.20 -7.52
CA ALA A 54 -0.08 -3.99 -6.97
C ALA A 54 -0.66 -4.24 -5.57
N ALA A 55 -1.35 -5.37 -5.36
CA ALA A 55 -1.88 -5.73 -4.04
C ALA A 55 -0.77 -5.94 -2.99
N VAL A 56 0.32 -6.62 -3.35
CA VAL A 56 1.48 -6.86 -2.47
C VAL A 56 2.23 -5.56 -2.17
N ALA A 57 2.41 -4.70 -3.18
CA ALA A 57 3.03 -3.39 -3.03
C ALA A 57 2.23 -2.49 -2.08
N ALA A 58 0.90 -2.40 -2.29
CA ALA A 58 0.00 -1.66 -1.41
C ALA A 58 0.04 -2.20 0.03
N PHE A 59 0.06 -3.52 0.20
CA PHE A 59 0.18 -4.17 1.50
C PHE A 59 1.46 -3.76 2.25
N LEU A 60 2.62 -3.90 1.60
CA LEU A 60 3.94 -3.60 2.19
C LEU A 60 4.10 -2.10 2.48
N GLY A 61 3.75 -1.24 1.51
CA GLY A 61 3.78 0.21 1.67
C GLY A 61 2.89 0.67 2.83
N CYS A 62 1.67 0.12 2.93
CA CYS A 62 0.76 0.43 4.03
C CYS A 62 1.25 -0.08 5.39
N MET A 63 1.87 -1.26 5.46
CA MET A 63 2.42 -1.80 6.70
C MET A 63 3.57 -0.93 7.25
N ILE A 64 4.40 -0.39 6.36
CA ILE A 64 5.56 0.43 6.73
C ILE A 64 5.14 1.86 7.04
N GLY A 65 4.26 2.46 6.21
CA GLY A 65 3.74 3.82 6.40
C GLY A 65 2.86 3.97 7.64
N ALA A 66 1.96 3.01 7.90
CA ALA A 66 1.02 3.06 9.03
C ALA A 66 1.64 2.53 10.35
N ARG A 67 2.93 2.18 10.37
CA ARG A 67 3.60 1.62 11.55
C ARG A 67 3.60 2.64 12.69
N LYS A 68 3.03 2.23 13.83
CA LYS A 68 2.92 3.02 15.09
C LYS A 68 2.13 4.35 14.97
N THR A 69 1.15 4.48 14.08
CA THR A 69 0.30 5.70 14.05
C THR A 69 -1.08 5.44 14.70
N SER A 70 -1.75 6.48 15.21
CA SER A 70 -3.11 6.36 15.77
C SER A 70 -4.19 6.49 14.68
N LYS A 71 -3.92 7.26 13.61
CA LYS A 71 -4.76 7.45 12.42
C LYS A 71 -4.36 6.54 11.25
N ARG A 72 -4.33 5.23 11.49
CA ARG A 72 -3.83 4.23 10.52
C ARG A 72 -4.68 4.11 9.27
N ALA A 73 -6.00 4.06 9.43
CA ALA A 73 -6.93 3.98 8.30
C ALA A 73 -6.72 5.15 7.32
N MET A 74 -6.53 6.36 7.86
CA MET A 74 -6.27 7.56 7.06
C MET A 74 -4.94 7.49 6.31
N MET A 75 -3.88 6.94 6.93
CA MET A 75 -2.58 6.75 6.26
C MET A 75 -2.58 5.64 5.22
N THR A 76 -3.26 4.53 5.50
CA THR A 76 -3.39 3.41 4.56
C THR A 76 -4.19 3.87 3.33
N ALA A 77 -5.30 4.57 3.54
CA ALA A 77 -6.07 5.17 2.45
C ALA A 77 -5.23 6.20 1.66
N GLY A 78 -4.45 7.05 2.36
CA GLY A 78 -3.56 8.01 1.72
C GLY A 78 -2.44 7.36 0.89
N CYS A 79 -1.79 6.32 1.41
CA CYS A 79 -0.77 5.57 0.67
C CYS A 79 -1.38 4.88 -0.56
N ALA A 80 -2.51 4.18 -0.42
CA ALA A 80 -3.18 3.51 -1.53
C ALA A 80 -3.65 4.51 -2.60
N ALA A 81 -4.27 5.63 -2.20
CA ALA A 81 -4.72 6.67 -3.12
C ALA A 81 -3.53 7.35 -3.83
N SER A 82 -2.45 7.63 -3.11
CA SER A 82 -1.26 8.25 -3.72
C SER A 82 -0.55 7.32 -4.71
N ALA A 83 -0.35 6.05 -4.36
CA ALA A 83 0.24 5.06 -5.25
C ALA A 83 -0.62 4.84 -6.50
N TRP A 84 -1.94 4.85 -6.32
CA TRP A 84 -2.90 4.72 -7.41
C TRP A 84 -2.80 5.89 -8.38
N VAL A 85 -2.81 7.12 -7.86
CA VAL A 85 -2.65 8.32 -8.68
C VAL A 85 -1.30 8.30 -9.39
N THR A 86 -0.22 7.88 -8.72
CA THR A 86 1.09 7.74 -9.35
C THR A 86 1.05 6.76 -10.52
N MET A 87 0.39 5.60 -10.38
CA MET A 87 0.24 4.64 -11.47
C MET A 87 -0.60 5.18 -12.64
N GLN A 88 -1.67 5.92 -12.35
CA GLN A 88 -2.47 6.58 -13.39
C GLN A 88 -1.67 7.65 -14.13
N VAL A 89 -0.87 8.44 -13.41
CA VAL A 89 -0.02 9.48 -14.01
C VAL A 89 1.08 8.83 -14.87
N ILE A 90 1.73 7.78 -14.38
CA ILE A 90 2.74 7.05 -15.17
C ILE A 90 2.10 6.43 -16.41
N GLY A 91 0.92 5.79 -16.26
CA GLY A 91 0.18 5.21 -17.38
C GLY A 91 -0.21 6.26 -18.43
N PHE A 92 -0.64 7.44 -18.00
CA PHE A 92 -0.95 8.56 -18.91
C PHE A 92 0.30 9.04 -19.67
N PHE A 93 1.43 9.24 -18.97
CA PHE A 93 2.67 9.72 -19.60
C PHE A 93 3.31 8.71 -20.55
N VAL A 94 3.15 7.40 -20.30
CA VAL A 94 3.83 6.34 -21.08
C VAL A 94 2.96 5.83 -22.23
N TYR A 95 1.64 5.74 -22.05
CA TYR A 95 0.74 5.09 -23.01
C TYR A 95 -0.30 6.02 -23.66
N ASP A 96 -0.27 7.33 -23.36
CA ASP A 96 -1.15 8.37 -23.93
C ASP A 96 -2.66 8.03 -23.90
N GLY A 97 -3.06 7.16 -22.95
CA GLY A 97 -4.42 6.64 -22.84
C GLY A 97 -4.66 5.92 -21.52
N LEU A 98 -5.72 6.33 -20.81
CA LEU A 98 -6.23 5.60 -19.64
C LEU A 98 -7.28 4.60 -20.10
N THR A 99 -7.03 3.31 -19.94
CA THR A 99 -8.09 2.30 -19.99
C THR A 99 -8.83 2.28 -18.64
N PRO A 100 -10.10 2.72 -18.58
CA PRO A 100 -10.83 2.87 -17.31
C PRO A 100 -11.09 1.53 -16.61
N GLU A 101 -11.28 0.45 -17.38
CA GLU A 101 -11.47 -0.92 -16.87
C GLU A 101 -10.25 -1.40 -16.06
N ARG A 102 -9.07 -1.35 -16.67
CA ARG A 102 -7.82 -1.82 -16.06
C ARG A 102 -7.39 -0.96 -14.89
N SER A 103 -7.70 0.34 -14.98
CA SER A 103 -7.62 1.22 -13.85
C SER A 103 -8.48 0.61 -12.75
N LEU A 104 -9.81 0.58 -12.86
CA LEU A 104 -10.71 0.12 -11.80
C LEU A 104 -10.29 -1.21 -11.14
N GLU A 105 -9.82 -2.19 -11.92
CA GLU A 105 -9.27 -3.46 -11.40
C GLU A 105 -8.06 -3.26 -10.48
N LEU A 106 -7.09 -2.43 -10.87
CA LEU A 106 -5.94 -2.08 -10.04
C LEU A 106 -6.37 -1.37 -8.74
N ALA A 107 -7.46 -0.60 -8.75
CA ALA A 107 -7.95 0.11 -7.56
C ALA A 107 -8.52 -0.88 -6.58
N ALA A 108 -9.31 -1.82 -7.10
CA ALA A 108 -9.82 -2.94 -6.32
C ALA A 108 -8.67 -3.76 -5.73
N ALA A 109 -7.63 -4.09 -6.52
CA ALA A 109 -6.47 -4.85 -6.05
C ALA A 109 -5.71 -4.12 -4.94
N MET A 110 -5.47 -2.82 -5.10
CA MET A 110 -4.81 -2.00 -4.08
C MET A 110 -5.68 -1.80 -2.83
N ALA A 111 -7.00 -1.69 -2.97
CA ALA A 111 -7.93 -1.67 -1.85
C ALA A 111 -7.89 -2.99 -1.08
N VAL A 112 -7.89 -4.14 -1.76
CA VAL A 112 -7.76 -5.47 -1.16
C VAL A 112 -6.42 -5.57 -0.41
N GLY A 113 -5.32 -5.18 -1.05
CA GLY A 113 -3.98 -5.13 -0.44
C GLY A 113 -3.89 -4.21 0.78
N ALA A 114 -4.66 -3.11 0.79
CA ALA A 114 -4.73 -2.15 1.89
C ALA A 114 -5.65 -2.58 3.05
N VAL A 115 -6.63 -3.47 2.83
CA VAL A 115 -7.55 -3.97 3.86
C VAL A 115 -6.84 -4.95 4.80
N VAL A 116 -5.97 -5.82 4.30
CA VAL A 116 -5.28 -6.84 5.12
C VAL A 116 -4.39 -6.23 6.24
N PRO A 117 -3.57 -5.18 6.00
CA PRO A 117 -2.82 -4.48 7.03
C PRO A 117 -3.73 -3.85 8.08
N LEU A 118 -4.90 -3.33 7.69
CA LEU A 118 -5.87 -2.75 8.61
C LEU A 118 -6.46 -3.83 9.54
N LEU A 119 -6.81 -5.01 9.01
CA LEU A 119 -7.35 -6.12 9.79
C LEU A 119 -6.29 -6.71 10.74
N LEU A 120 -5.08 -6.99 10.26
CA LEU A 120 -3.96 -7.50 11.07
C LEU A 120 -3.59 -6.51 12.20
N GLN A 121 -3.54 -5.21 11.90
CA GLN A 121 -3.20 -4.19 12.89
C GLN A 121 -4.35 -3.90 13.87
N ARG A 122 -5.62 -4.19 13.51
CA ARG A 122 -6.79 -4.10 14.40
C ARG A 122 -6.77 -5.22 15.44
N ASN A 123 -6.38 -6.44 15.06
CA ASN A 123 -6.20 -7.56 16.00
C ASN A 123 -5.04 -7.33 16.98
N GLY A 124 -3.95 -6.70 16.54
CA GLY A 124 -2.85 -6.28 17.43
C GLY A 124 -3.27 -5.26 18.51
N LYS A 125 -4.36 -4.51 18.29
CA LYS A 125 -4.93 -3.55 19.25
C LYS A 125 -5.73 -4.26 20.36
N LYS A 126 -6.45 -5.35 20.06
CA LYS A 126 -7.12 -6.21 21.06
C LYS A 126 -6.11 -6.81 22.06
N GLY A 127 -4.92 -7.24 21.60
CA GLY A 127 -3.87 -7.78 22.48
C GLY A 127 -3.05 -6.72 23.25
N ARG A 128 -2.83 -5.53 22.68
CA ARG A 128 -2.07 -4.45 23.34
C ARG A 128 -2.85 -3.68 24.40
N GLY A 129 -4.17 -3.55 24.26
CA GLY A 129 -5.03 -2.93 25.27
C GLY A 129 -5.01 -3.70 26.59
N ALA A 130 -5.05 -5.03 26.53
CA ALA A 130 -4.94 -5.90 27.70
C ALA A 130 -3.54 -5.84 28.37
N LYS A 131 -2.45 -5.87 27.58
CA LYS A 131 -1.08 -5.78 28.12
C LYS A 131 -0.76 -4.40 28.73
N ALA A 132 -1.25 -3.31 28.15
CA ALA A 132 -1.07 -1.97 28.71
C ALA A 132 -1.91 -1.77 30.00
N ARG A 133 -3.13 -2.31 30.05
CA ARG A 133 -4.00 -2.25 31.23
C ARG A 133 -3.49 -3.13 32.37
N ALA A 134 -2.91 -4.30 32.06
CA ALA A 134 -2.26 -5.17 33.05
C ALA A 134 -1.01 -4.53 33.67
N ARG A 135 -0.22 -3.76 32.88
CA ARG A 135 0.98 -3.08 33.38
C ARG A 135 0.67 -1.84 34.23
N ARG A 136 -0.51 -1.23 34.06
CA ARG A 136 -0.98 -0.08 34.84
C ARG A 136 -1.65 -0.46 36.17
N LYS A 137 -1.94 -1.75 36.37
CA LYS A 137 -2.49 -2.30 37.63
C LYS A 137 -1.41 -2.85 38.57
N ARG A 138 -0.15 -2.91 38.10
CA ARG A 138 1.04 -3.35 38.85
C ARG A 138 1.97 -2.20 39.27
N ARG A 139 1.56 -0.95 39.04
CA ARG A 139 2.23 0.25 39.54
C ARG A 139 1.29 0.96 40.48
#